data_AF-A0A161MJ91-F1
#
_entry.id   AF-A0A161MJ91-F1
#
_cell.length_a   1.000
_cell.length_b   1.000
_cell.length_c   1.000
_cell.angle_alpha   90.00
_cell.angle_beta   90.00
_cell.angle_gamma   90.00
#
_symmetry.space_group_name_H-M   'P 1'
#
loop_
_entity.id
_entity.type
_entity.pdbx_description
1 polymer ?
#
loop_
_entity_poly.entity_id
_entity_poly.type
_entity_poly.pdbx_seq_one_letter_code
_entity_poly.pdbx_strand_id
1 'polypeptide(L)' 'MNVVRIDGFDTRIDPTRFLSLHCFLFPHFKFCPR' A
#
# COMPACT_ATOMS: atom_id res chain seq x y z
N MET A 1 -11.70 2.98 11.68
CA MET A 1 -11.22 3.88 10.60
C MET A 1 -11.78 3.39 9.29
N ASN A 2 -12.26 4.28 8.45
CA ASN A 2 -12.62 3.94 7.06
C ASN A 2 -11.36 4.09 6.20
N VAL A 3 -10.97 3.02 5.51
CA VAL A 3 -9.78 2.98 4.65
C VAL A 3 -10.13 2.28 3.35
N VAL A 4 -9.37 2.58 2.29
CA VAL A 4 -9.57 1.94 0.99
C VAL A 4 -9.30 0.43 1.10
N ARG A 5 -10.18 -0.39 0.54
CA ARG A 5 -9.96 -1.83 0.41
C ARG A 5 -9.02 -2.09 -0.77
N ILE A 6 -7.77 -2.38 -0.46
CA ILE A 6 -6.72 -2.71 -1.43
C ILE A 6 -5.82 -3.79 -0.86
N ASP A 7 -5.42 -4.73 -1.70
CA ASP A 7 -4.44 -5.75 -1.35
C ASP A 7 -3.04 -5.13 -1.38
N GLY A 8 -2.19 -5.53 -0.44
CA GLY A 8 -0.88 -4.91 -0.28
C GLY A 8 -0.26 -5.26 1.06
N PHE A 9 0.41 -4.28 1.66
CA PHE A 9 1.16 -4.47 2.90
C PHE A 9 0.24 -4.85 4.07
N ASP A 10 0.82 -5.48 5.10
CA ASP A 10 0.09 -5.79 6.32
C ASP A 10 -0.42 -4.50 6.99
N THR A 11 -1.65 -4.54 7.50
CA THR A 11 -2.28 -3.42 8.24
C THR A 11 -1.48 -2.93 9.44
N ARG A 12 -0.59 -3.74 10.01
CA ARG A 12 0.33 -3.35 11.09
C ARG A 12 1.41 -2.40 10.59
N ILE A 13 1.81 -2.52 9.33
CA ILE A 13 2.84 -1.71 8.67
C ILE A 13 2.20 -0.51 7.95
N ASP A 14 1.05 -0.72 7.30
CA ASP A 14 0.33 0.27 6.50
C ASP A 14 -1.15 0.38 6.92
N PRO A 15 -1.44 0.89 8.14
CA PRO A 15 -2.81 0.95 8.66
C PRO A 15 -3.70 1.94 7.89
N THR A 16 -3.12 2.97 7.27
CA THR A 16 -3.85 3.96 6.46
C THR A 16 -4.03 3.55 5.00
N ARG A 17 -3.36 2.48 4.58
CA ARG A 17 -3.33 1.98 3.19
C ARG A 17 -2.64 2.90 2.20
N PHE A 18 -1.90 3.92 2.65
CA PHE A 18 -1.23 4.85 1.74
C PHE A 18 -0.01 4.24 1.06
N LEU A 19 0.75 3.37 1.74
CA LEU A 19 1.90 2.72 1.11
C LEU A 19 1.45 1.70 0.06
N SER A 20 0.41 0.91 0.40
CA SER A 20 -0.24 -0.02 -0.52
C SER A 20 -0.81 0.71 -1.73
N LEU A 21 -1.52 1.83 -1.50
CA LEU A 21 -2.06 2.66 -2.57
C LEU A 21 -0.94 3.28 -3.44
N HIS A 22 0.12 3.79 -2.83
CA HIS A 22 1.27 4.33 -3.56
C HIS A 22 1.89 3.26 -4.46
N CYS A 23 2.15 2.06 -3.94
CA CYS A 23 2.77 0.99 -4.74
C CYS A 23 1.83 0.43 -5.81
N PHE A 24 0.52 0.43 -5.57
CA PHE A 24 -0.46 0.10 -6.60
C PHE A 24 -0.46 1.09 -7.76
N LEU A 25 -0.39 2.39 -7.47
CA LEU A 25 -0.40 3.44 -8.50
C LEU A 25 0.97 3.64 -9.17
N PHE A 26 2.06 3.45 -8.43
CA PHE A 26 3.43 3.73 -8.84
C PHE A 26 4.35 2.51 -8.60
N PRO A 27 4.12 1.38 -9.27
CA PRO A 27 4.85 0.12 -9.01
C PRO A 27 6.33 0.16 -9.43
N HIS A 28 6.78 1.21 -10.12
CA HIS A 28 8.15 1.34 -10.61
C HIS A 28 9.15 1.80 -9.53
N PHE A 29 8.68 2.23 -8.37
CA PHE A 29 9.55 2.60 -7.26
C PHE A 29 10.21 1.37 -6.63
N LYS A 30 11.53 1.45 -6.39
CA LYS A 30 12.36 0.31 -5.94
C LYS A 30 11.95 -0.29 -4.59
N PHE A 31 11.30 0.49 -3.73
CA PHE A 31 10.86 0.02 -2.41
C PHE A 31 9.49 -0.67 -2.44
N CYS A 32 8.79 -0.61 -3.57
CA CYS A 32 7.55 -1.35 -3.75
C CYS A 32 7.90 -2.81 -4.11
N PRO A 33 7.26 -3.79 -3.46
CA PRO A 33 7.38 -5.18 -3.86
C PRO A 33 6.85 -5.34 -5.29
N ARG A 34 7.53 -6.18 -6.07
CA ARG A 34 7.02 -6.62 -7.38
C ARG A 34 5.93 -7.67 -7.22
#